data_AF-A0A3D0M2Q3-F1
#
_entry.id   AF-A0A3D0M2Q3-F1
#
_cell.length_a   1.000
_cell.length_b   1.000
_cell.length_c   1.000
_cell.angle_alpha   90.00
_cell.angle_beta   90.00
_cell.angle_gamma   90.00
#
_symmetry.space_group_name_H-M   'P 1'
#
loop_
_entity.id
_entity.type
_entity.pdbx_description
1 polymer ?
#
loop_
_entity_poly.entity_id
_entity_poly.type
_entity_poly.pdbx_seq_one_letter_code
_entity_poly.pdbx_strand_id
1 'polypeptide(L)'
;MLDQELLVDIRIIKFQGYIRRKPNRPFGYYGLGVQYMLSGKPALADKMFMQAIKLDPLYIPALLGKLEVFLAEKRFTAAARYFNKHKDLFCNKKISKKRIHRMVSRLYMSKSLSRRGKSIVSQFLLKENFITLNRIYNKTKDNLVANILLSAFWLQDSRVDEKAIKLYRYCIELDEISDKLRWDLLQVLSKKEPDLLQSKKIAGLFSAIPENAYGKDYADFLLTTFIYSGDQKKAIDAFSSFETRRIIPCKKNLWHYLFFCREWNIWDSSLTYCCQKLLSTGWVDGLLTSTIKELNSRGLWERSREFDQIFLLYS
;
A
#
# COMPACT_ATOMS: atom_id res chain seq x y z
N MET A 1 -16.27 -10.68 -17.90
CA MET A 1 -15.06 -10.05 -17.31
C MET A 1 -13.99 -10.12 -18.38
N LEU A 2 -13.54 -8.99 -18.96
CA LEU A 2 -12.49 -9.05 -19.99
C LEU A 2 -11.19 -9.56 -19.34
N ASP A 3 -10.55 -10.54 -19.96
CA ASP A 3 -9.29 -11.10 -19.47
C ASP A 3 -8.23 -9.98 -19.39
N GLN A 4 -7.49 -9.93 -18.28
CA GLN A 4 -6.47 -8.93 -18.05
C GLN A 4 -5.35 -9.01 -19.11
N GLU A 5 -5.07 -10.22 -19.60
CA GLU A 5 -4.12 -10.43 -20.70
C GLU A 5 -4.63 -9.81 -22.00
N LEU A 6 -5.89 -10.05 -22.35
CA LEU A 6 -6.54 -9.47 -23.53
C LEU A 6 -6.52 -7.92 -23.48
N LEU A 7 -6.75 -7.33 -22.31
CA LEU A 7 -6.66 -5.88 -22.13
C LEU A 7 -5.25 -5.35 -22.37
N VAL A 8 -4.21 -6.07 -21.94
CA VAL A 8 -2.82 -5.70 -22.16
C VAL A 8 -2.47 -5.79 -23.64
N ASP A 9 -2.90 -6.84 -24.34
CA ASP A 9 -2.65 -7.02 -25.76
C ASP A 9 -3.31 -5.93 -26.61
N ILE A 10 -4.57 -5.59 -26.32
CA ILE A 10 -5.27 -4.47 -26.97
C ILE A 10 -4.49 -3.15 -26.77
N ARG A 11 -3.97 -2.92 -25.56
CA ARG A 11 -3.18 -1.71 -25.27
C ARG A 11 -1.84 -1.70 -25.99
N ILE A 12 -1.17 -2.84 -26.11
CA ILE A 12 0.07 -2.97 -26.88
C ILE A 12 -0.18 -2.54 -28.33
N ILE A 13 -1.21 -3.09 -28.98
CA ILE A 13 -1.57 -2.75 -30.37
C ILE A 13 -1.87 -1.25 -30.50
N LYS A 14 -2.64 -0.68 -29.57
CA LYS A 14 -2.96 0.75 -29.57
C LYS A 14 -1.71 1.64 -29.46
N PHE A 15 -0.78 1.31 -28.57
CA PHE A 15 0.45 2.08 -28.42
C PHE A 15 1.41 1.90 -29.62
N GLN A 16 1.48 0.70 -30.21
CA GLN A 16 2.21 0.49 -31.45
C GLN A 16 1.64 1.35 -32.60
N GLY A 17 0.32 1.38 -32.76
CA GLY A 17 -0.35 2.25 -33.73
C GLY A 17 -0.11 3.74 -33.45
N TYR A 18 -0.11 4.15 -32.18
CA TYR A 18 0.22 5.51 -31.77
C TYR A 18 1.66 5.88 -32.16
N ILE A 19 2.64 5.01 -31.89
CA ILE A 19 4.05 5.23 -32.24
C ILE A 19 4.20 5.38 -33.75
N ARG A 20 3.51 4.55 -34.57
CA ARG A 20 3.54 4.68 -36.03
C ARG A 20 3.04 6.06 -36.50
N ARG A 21 1.98 6.58 -35.88
CA ARG A 21 1.40 7.89 -36.23
C ARG A 21 2.20 9.07 -35.67
N LYS A 22 2.84 8.90 -34.51
CA LYS A 22 3.54 9.96 -33.77
C LYS A 22 4.88 9.44 -33.21
N PRO A 23 5.88 9.14 -34.09
CA PRO A 23 7.14 8.52 -33.67
C PRO A 23 8.03 9.44 -32.83
N ASN A 24 7.81 10.76 -32.86
CA ASN A 24 8.62 11.72 -32.11
C ASN A 24 8.02 12.07 -30.73
N ARG A 25 7.04 11.31 -30.24
CA ARG A 25 6.38 11.55 -28.94
C ARG A 25 6.79 10.48 -27.92
N PRO A 26 7.45 10.85 -26.81
CA PRO A 26 7.92 9.89 -25.80
C PRO A 26 6.79 9.13 -25.12
N PHE A 27 5.58 9.72 -25.08
CA PHE A 27 4.39 9.11 -24.50
C PHE A 27 4.06 7.73 -25.08
N GLY A 28 4.18 7.56 -26.41
CA GLY A 28 3.85 6.29 -27.07
C GLY A 28 4.78 5.16 -26.61
N TYR A 29 6.09 5.43 -26.60
CA TYR A 29 7.10 4.49 -26.14
C TYR A 29 6.98 4.20 -24.65
N TYR A 30 6.75 5.22 -23.81
CA TYR A 30 6.48 5.00 -22.39
C TYR A 30 5.25 4.11 -22.17
N GLY A 31 4.13 4.40 -22.84
CA GLY A 31 2.91 3.61 -22.73
C GLY A 31 3.11 2.15 -23.13
N LEU A 32 3.85 1.89 -24.21
CA LEU A 32 4.21 0.56 -24.65
C LEU A 32 5.15 -0.15 -23.66
N GLY A 33 6.13 0.56 -23.11
CA GLY A 33 7.03 0.04 -22.07
C GLY A 33 6.27 -0.39 -20.80
N VAL A 34 5.27 0.40 -20.38
CA VAL A 34 4.38 0.02 -19.27
C VAL A 34 3.62 -1.27 -19.58
N GLN A 35 3.09 -1.44 -20.80
CA GLN A 35 2.40 -2.69 -21.15
C GLN A 35 3.35 -3.88 -21.10
N TYR A 36 4.59 -3.73 -21.59
CA TYR A 36 5.58 -4.80 -21.50
C TYR A 36 5.96 -5.15 -20.06
N MET A 37 6.00 -4.18 -19.14
CA MET A 37 6.16 -4.48 -17.71
C MET A 37 5.00 -5.30 -17.16
N LEU A 38 3.76 -4.94 -17.52
CA LEU A 38 2.56 -5.68 -17.11
C LEU A 38 2.51 -7.10 -17.69
N SER A 39 3.02 -7.30 -18.91
CA SER A 39 3.18 -8.62 -19.54
C SER A 39 4.38 -9.43 -19.03
N GLY A 40 5.11 -8.95 -18.01
CA GLY A 40 6.30 -9.64 -17.48
C GLY A 40 7.50 -9.66 -18.43
N LYS A 41 7.59 -8.70 -19.36
CA LYS A 41 8.66 -8.57 -20.37
C LYS A 41 9.56 -7.35 -20.10
N PRO A 42 10.32 -7.30 -18.98
CA PRO A 42 11.10 -6.13 -18.58
C PRO A 42 12.18 -5.72 -19.58
N ALA A 43 12.79 -6.68 -20.29
CA ALA A 43 13.80 -6.39 -21.31
C ALA A 43 13.23 -5.61 -22.51
N LEU A 44 11.99 -5.91 -22.93
CA LEU A 44 11.30 -5.14 -23.97
C LEU A 44 10.88 -3.77 -23.45
N ALA A 45 10.42 -3.71 -22.20
CA ALA A 45 10.08 -2.46 -21.55
C ALA A 45 11.29 -1.51 -21.47
N ASP A 46 12.48 -2.02 -21.15
CA ASP A 46 13.71 -1.21 -21.07
C ASP A 46 14.02 -0.55 -22.41
N LYS A 47 13.91 -1.30 -23.52
CA LYS A 47 14.09 -0.76 -24.87
C LYS A 47 13.13 0.39 -25.15
N MET A 48 11.86 0.24 -24.76
CA MET A 48 10.84 1.27 -24.98
C MET A 48 11.07 2.50 -24.10
N PHE A 49 11.40 2.33 -22.83
CA PHE A 49 11.74 3.45 -21.95
C PHE A 49 13.00 4.18 -22.42
N MET A 50 14.01 3.46 -22.92
CA MET A 50 15.21 4.06 -23.52
C MET A 50 14.87 4.90 -24.75
N GLN A 51 13.95 4.46 -25.61
CA GLN A 51 13.50 5.28 -26.75
C GLN A 51 12.78 6.55 -26.28
N ALA A 52 11.91 6.45 -25.27
CA ALA A 52 11.26 7.62 -24.69
C ALA A 52 12.27 8.62 -24.09
N ILE A 53 13.29 8.12 -23.38
CA ILE A 53 14.37 8.94 -22.79
C ILE A 53 15.27 9.55 -23.88
N LYS A 54 15.48 8.85 -25.01
CA LYS A 54 16.24 9.39 -26.15
C LYS A 54 15.51 10.56 -26.80
N LEU A 55 14.18 10.49 -26.90
CA LEU A 55 13.35 11.56 -27.45
C LEU A 55 13.25 12.75 -26.50
N ASP A 56 13.14 12.49 -25.20
CA ASP A 56 13.11 13.52 -24.15
C ASP A 56 13.85 13.01 -22.90
N PRO A 57 15.10 13.47 -22.68
CA PRO A 57 15.91 13.06 -21.52
C PRO A 57 15.33 13.46 -20.17
N LEU A 58 14.40 14.42 -20.13
CA LEU A 58 13.74 14.92 -18.92
C LEU A 58 12.36 14.28 -18.71
N TYR A 59 11.97 13.32 -19.55
CA TYR A 59 10.67 12.65 -19.47
C TYR A 59 10.57 11.74 -18.25
N ILE A 60 10.17 12.33 -17.11
CA ILE A 60 10.08 11.68 -15.79
C ILE A 60 9.35 10.32 -15.84
N PRO A 61 8.21 10.14 -16.56
CA PRO A 61 7.54 8.84 -16.60
C PRO A 61 8.43 7.71 -17.14
N ALA A 62 9.24 7.95 -18.17
CA ALA A 62 10.16 6.94 -18.69
C ALA A 62 11.38 6.74 -17.79
N LEU A 63 11.89 7.80 -17.14
CA LEU A 63 12.93 7.66 -16.13
C LEU A 63 12.45 6.76 -14.96
N LEU A 64 11.21 6.94 -14.51
CA LEU A 64 10.58 6.08 -13.50
C LEU A 64 10.40 4.64 -14.02
N GLY A 65 9.95 4.47 -15.27
CA GLY A 65 9.83 3.16 -15.91
C GLY A 65 11.16 2.41 -15.98
N LYS A 66 12.26 3.09 -16.34
CA LYS A 66 13.60 2.49 -16.33
C LYS A 66 14.08 2.11 -14.93
N LEU A 67 13.77 2.94 -13.92
CA LEU A 67 14.04 2.58 -12.54
C LEU A 67 13.25 1.32 -12.11
N GLU A 68 11.99 1.21 -12.53
CA GLU A 68 11.13 0.04 -12.30
C GLU A 68 11.70 -1.23 -12.93
N VAL A 69 12.24 -1.15 -14.15
CA VAL A 69 12.95 -2.25 -14.81
C VAL A 69 14.12 -2.74 -13.96
N PHE A 70 15.00 -1.83 -13.49
CA PHE A 70 16.14 -2.26 -12.66
C PHE A 70 15.69 -2.99 -11.39
N LEU A 71 14.58 -2.55 -10.78
CA LEU A 71 14.01 -3.20 -9.59
C LEU A 71 13.41 -4.56 -9.91
N ALA A 72 12.67 -4.70 -11.02
CA ALA A 72 12.09 -5.96 -11.48
C ALA A 72 13.16 -7.00 -11.84
N GLU A 73 14.26 -6.57 -12.47
CA GLU A 73 15.43 -7.39 -12.77
C GLU A 73 16.31 -7.68 -11.54
N LYS A 74 15.93 -7.19 -10.34
CA LYS A 74 16.69 -7.34 -9.08
C LYS A 74 18.08 -6.69 -9.11
N ARG A 75 18.30 -5.74 -10.02
CA ARG A 75 19.53 -4.96 -10.15
C ARG A 75 19.50 -3.77 -9.19
N PHE A 76 19.45 -4.06 -7.90
CA PHE A 76 19.24 -3.07 -6.84
C PHE A 76 20.32 -1.99 -6.77
N THR A 77 21.58 -2.36 -7.00
CA THR A 77 22.70 -1.43 -7.04
C THR A 77 22.62 -0.48 -8.23
N ALA A 78 22.24 -1.00 -9.40
CA ALA A 78 21.98 -0.17 -10.58
C ALA A 78 20.80 0.78 -10.33
N ALA A 79 19.71 0.29 -9.72
CA ALA A 79 18.55 1.12 -9.37
C ALA A 79 18.94 2.28 -8.42
N ALA A 80 19.71 2.01 -7.36
CA ALA A 80 20.15 3.04 -6.42
C ALA A 80 21.09 4.07 -7.07
N ARG A 81 22.02 3.64 -7.94
CA ARG A 81 22.91 4.55 -8.70
C ARG A 81 22.11 5.38 -9.71
N TYR A 82 21.17 4.76 -10.40
CA TYR A 82 20.31 5.41 -11.38
C TYR A 82 19.40 6.46 -10.72
N PHE A 83 18.83 6.13 -9.55
CA PHE A 83 18.11 7.11 -8.73
C PHE A 83 18.99 8.31 -8.40
N ASN A 84 20.21 8.07 -7.93
CA ASN A 84 21.14 9.15 -7.57
C ASN A 84 21.47 10.06 -8.75
N LYS A 85 21.66 9.48 -9.95
CA LYS A 85 21.93 10.23 -11.18
C LYS A 85 20.77 11.15 -11.59
N HIS A 86 19.53 10.74 -11.37
CA HIS A 86 18.32 11.48 -11.76
C HIS A 86 17.55 12.06 -10.56
N LYS A 87 18.24 12.20 -9.42
CA LYS A 87 17.63 12.54 -8.14
C LYS A 87 16.85 13.84 -8.18
N ASP A 88 17.38 14.88 -8.81
CA ASP A 88 16.74 16.20 -8.83
C ASP A 88 15.39 16.15 -9.55
N LEU A 89 15.30 15.42 -10.67
CA LEU A 89 14.07 15.22 -11.41
C LEU A 89 13.03 14.41 -10.62
N PHE A 90 13.48 13.38 -9.90
CA PHE A 90 12.61 12.58 -9.05
C PHE A 90 12.13 13.34 -7.81
N CYS A 91 13.01 14.14 -7.22
CA CYS A 91 12.75 14.84 -5.97
C CYS A 91 12.01 16.16 -6.15
N ASN A 92 11.96 16.72 -7.37
CA ASN A 92 11.20 17.92 -7.65
C ASN A 92 9.68 17.71 -7.51
N LYS A 93 9.15 16.54 -7.92
CA LYS A 93 7.71 16.26 -7.89
C LYS A 93 7.33 15.28 -6.78
N LYS A 94 6.43 15.67 -5.88
CA LYS A 94 5.92 14.80 -4.78
C LYS A 94 5.34 13.48 -5.31
N ILE A 95 4.62 13.51 -6.44
CA ILE A 95 4.05 12.32 -7.08
C ILE A 95 5.14 11.30 -7.47
N SER A 96 6.31 11.78 -7.93
CA SER A 96 7.43 10.91 -8.31
C SER A 96 8.04 10.22 -7.09
N LYS A 97 8.30 10.97 -6.00
CA LYS A 97 8.77 10.40 -4.73
C LYS A 97 7.83 9.31 -4.22
N LYS A 98 6.53 9.62 -4.14
CA LYS A 98 5.48 8.69 -3.75
C LYS A 98 5.47 7.42 -4.60
N ARG A 99 5.57 7.56 -5.93
CA ARG A 99 5.64 6.42 -6.84
C ARG A 99 6.88 5.56 -6.59
N ILE A 100 8.04 6.17 -6.34
CA ILE A 100 9.28 5.47 -6.01
C ILE A 100 9.15 4.72 -4.68
N HIS A 101 8.65 5.36 -3.63
CA HIS A 101 8.42 4.73 -2.33
C HIS A 101 7.56 3.48 -2.47
N ARG A 102 6.42 3.59 -3.18
CA ARG A 102 5.50 2.48 -3.42
C ARG A 102 6.16 1.36 -4.23
N MET A 103 6.85 1.70 -5.31
CA MET A 103 7.51 0.75 -6.19
C MET A 103 8.60 -0.05 -5.46
N VAL A 104 9.49 0.64 -4.73
CA VAL A 104 10.61 0.00 -4.02
C VAL A 104 10.10 -0.82 -2.84
N SER A 105 9.17 -0.28 -2.05
CA SER A 105 8.60 -0.96 -0.87
C SER A 105 7.77 -2.19 -1.23
N ARG A 106 7.18 -2.28 -2.44
CA ARG A 106 6.52 -3.50 -2.93
C ARG A 106 7.48 -4.68 -3.09
N LEU A 107 8.77 -4.44 -3.31
CA LEU A 107 9.76 -5.51 -3.36
C LEU A 107 9.86 -6.26 -2.03
N TYR A 108 9.53 -5.62 -0.91
CA TYR A 108 9.45 -6.27 0.40
C TYR A 108 8.31 -7.31 0.48
N MET A 109 7.17 -7.04 -0.18
CA MET A 109 6.08 -8.02 -0.31
C MET A 109 6.48 -9.19 -1.20
N SER A 110 7.32 -8.95 -2.20
CA SER A 110 7.76 -9.97 -3.13
C SER A 110 8.80 -10.90 -2.49
N LYS A 111 8.85 -12.18 -2.91
CA LYS A 111 9.97 -13.11 -2.57
C LYS A 111 11.33 -12.64 -3.11
N SER A 112 11.40 -11.47 -3.78
CA SER A 112 12.60 -10.92 -4.39
C SER A 112 13.72 -10.64 -3.38
N LEU A 113 13.39 -10.22 -2.15
CA LEU A 113 14.39 -9.93 -1.12
C LEU A 113 14.73 -11.14 -0.24
N SER A 114 13.83 -12.12 -0.09
CA SER A 114 14.05 -13.31 0.76
C SER A 114 15.25 -14.14 0.30
N ARG A 115 16.15 -14.50 1.22
CA ARG A 115 17.22 -15.48 0.99
C ARG A 115 16.74 -16.93 1.09
N ARG A 116 15.63 -17.16 1.78
CA ARG A 116 15.13 -18.51 2.09
C ARG A 116 14.64 -19.19 0.81
N GLY A 117 15.15 -20.40 0.55
CA GLY A 117 14.81 -21.18 -0.65
C GLY A 117 15.52 -20.72 -1.94
N LYS A 118 16.53 -19.85 -1.83
CA LYS A 118 17.33 -19.39 -2.98
C LYS A 118 18.64 -20.15 -3.12
N SER A 119 19.12 -20.29 -4.35
CA SER A 119 20.45 -20.86 -4.63
C SER A 119 21.56 -20.04 -4.00
N ILE A 120 22.68 -20.67 -3.66
CA ILE A 120 23.86 -20.04 -3.04
C ILE A 120 24.33 -18.81 -3.86
N VAL A 121 24.37 -18.93 -5.19
CA VAL A 121 24.74 -17.83 -6.10
C VAL A 121 23.83 -16.61 -5.91
N SER A 122 22.50 -16.83 -5.86
CA SER A 122 21.56 -15.74 -5.70
C SER A 122 21.57 -15.13 -4.29
N GLN A 123 21.90 -15.92 -3.26
CA GLN A 123 22.15 -15.40 -1.91
C GLN A 123 23.41 -14.52 -1.86
N PHE A 124 24.48 -14.93 -2.56
CA PHE A 124 25.71 -14.16 -2.67
C PHE A 124 25.48 -12.84 -3.41
N LEU A 125 24.81 -12.86 -4.56
CA LEU A 125 24.46 -11.65 -5.33
C LEU A 125 23.64 -10.66 -4.48
N LEU A 126 22.69 -11.17 -3.69
CA LEU A 126 21.95 -10.35 -2.73
C LEU A 126 22.89 -9.73 -1.70
N LYS A 127 23.76 -10.53 -1.06
CA LYS A 127 24.74 -10.04 -0.07
C LYS A 127 25.63 -8.94 -0.65
N GLU A 128 26.13 -9.13 -1.87
CA GLU A 128 26.95 -8.14 -2.57
C GLU A 128 26.18 -6.84 -2.86
N ASN A 129 24.95 -6.96 -3.36
CA ASN A 129 24.07 -5.82 -3.57
C ASN A 129 23.88 -5.03 -2.26
N PHE A 130 23.68 -5.70 -1.12
CA PHE A 130 23.49 -5.03 0.17
C PHE A 130 24.75 -4.36 0.71
N ILE A 131 25.93 -4.96 0.52
CA ILE A 131 27.20 -4.29 0.85
C ILE A 131 27.30 -2.98 0.08
N THR A 132 26.99 -3.01 -1.21
CA THR A 132 27.03 -1.81 -2.06
C THR A 132 25.96 -0.80 -1.70
N LEU A 133 24.74 -1.23 -1.39
CA LEU A 133 23.66 -0.35 -0.90
C LEU A 133 24.04 0.31 0.43
N ASN A 134 24.68 -0.42 1.34
CA ASN A 134 25.19 0.13 2.60
C ASN A 134 26.29 1.18 2.38
N ARG A 135 27.18 0.98 1.39
CA ARG A 135 28.16 2.01 0.99
C ARG A 135 27.47 3.24 0.41
N ILE A 136 26.45 3.07 -0.44
CA ILE A 136 25.66 4.17 -0.98
C ILE A 136 24.96 4.94 0.15
N TYR A 137 24.31 4.25 1.08
CA TYR A 137 23.67 4.86 2.25
C TYR A 137 24.65 5.70 3.09
N ASN A 138 25.86 5.19 3.34
CA ASN A 138 26.88 5.92 4.08
C ASN A 138 27.35 7.18 3.35
N LYS A 139 27.39 7.17 2.01
CA LYS A 139 27.83 8.31 1.19
C LYS A 139 26.72 9.33 0.94
N THR A 140 25.49 8.85 0.70
CA THR A 140 24.33 9.65 0.31
C THR A 140 23.11 9.22 1.12
N LYS A 141 22.85 9.92 2.24
CA LYS A 141 21.75 9.59 3.17
C LYS A 141 20.35 9.83 2.59
N ASP A 142 20.25 10.55 1.48
CA ASP A 142 19.00 10.95 0.82
C ASP A 142 18.61 10.04 -0.37
N ASN A 143 19.33 8.93 -0.57
CA ASN A 143 18.99 7.96 -1.61
C ASN A 143 17.77 7.12 -1.20
N LEU A 144 16.59 7.56 -1.65
CA LEU A 144 15.29 6.92 -1.32
C LEU A 144 15.26 5.43 -1.63
N VAL A 145 15.81 5.03 -2.78
CA VAL A 145 15.84 3.63 -3.22
C VAL A 145 16.73 2.80 -2.30
N ALA A 146 17.94 3.29 -2.02
CA ALA A 146 18.86 2.59 -1.13
C ALA A 146 18.29 2.48 0.29
N ASN A 147 17.69 3.55 0.82
CA ASN A 147 17.14 3.58 2.17
C ASN A 147 16.03 2.53 2.36
N ILE A 148 15.06 2.47 1.44
CA ILE A 148 13.94 1.53 1.55
C ILE A 148 14.41 0.08 1.34
N LEU A 149 15.30 -0.18 0.37
CA LEU A 149 15.82 -1.53 0.14
C LEU A 149 16.68 -2.02 1.32
N LEU A 150 17.49 -1.14 1.88
CA LEU A 150 18.37 -1.45 3.00
C LEU A 150 17.57 -1.66 4.29
N SER A 151 16.54 -0.85 4.54
CA SER A 151 15.64 -1.06 5.68
C SER A 151 14.89 -2.38 5.56
N ALA A 152 14.34 -2.69 4.38
CA ALA A 152 13.64 -3.94 4.13
C ALA A 152 14.55 -5.17 4.33
N PHE A 153 15.81 -5.07 3.91
CA PHE A 153 16.79 -6.13 4.07
C PHE A 153 17.22 -6.34 5.52
N TRP A 154 17.57 -5.27 6.23
CA TRP A 154 17.94 -5.36 7.65
C TRP A 154 16.80 -5.90 8.51
N LEU A 155 15.56 -5.59 8.14
CA LEU A 155 14.37 -6.12 8.79
C LEU A 155 14.25 -7.64 8.60
N GLN A 156 14.53 -8.16 7.39
CA GLN A 156 14.57 -9.60 7.14
C GLN A 156 15.70 -10.31 7.90
N ASP A 157 16.86 -9.67 8.01
CA ASP A 157 18.00 -10.16 8.80
C ASP A 157 17.81 -9.88 10.32
N SER A 158 16.64 -9.40 10.76
CA SER A 158 16.32 -9.09 12.17
C SER A 158 17.34 -8.17 12.86
N ARG A 159 17.95 -7.26 12.11
CA ARG A 159 18.97 -6.33 12.61
C ARG A 159 18.32 -5.16 13.35
N VAL A 160 18.80 -4.88 14.58
CA VAL A 160 18.23 -3.87 15.49
C VAL A 160 19.32 -2.99 16.14
N ASP A 161 20.43 -2.78 15.45
CA ASP A 161 21.47 -1.84 15.91
C ASP A 161 21.03 -0.39 15.73
N GLU A 162 21.74 0.56 16.36
CA GLU A 162 21.39 2.00 16.26
C GLU A 162 21.24 2.47 14.81
N LYS A 163 22.11 1.99 13.93
CA LYS A 163 22.11 2.36 12.51
C LYS A 163 20.81 1.90 11.83
N ALA A 164 20.37 0.68 12.11
CA ALA A 164 19.10 0.16 11.61
C ALA A 164 17.91 0.94 12.19
N ILE A 165 17.90 1.19 13.50
CA ILE A 165 16.82 1.95 14.17
C ILE A 165 16.68 3.35 13.55
N LYS A 166 17.79 4.07 13.35
CA LYS A 166 17.79 5.39 12.70
C LYS A 166 17.20 5.33 11.29
N LEU A 167 17.56 4.31 10.51
CA LEU A 167 17.01 4.12 9.17
C LEU A 167 15.51 3.73 9.19
N TYR A 168 15.09 2.89 10.14
CA TYR A 168 13.68 2.50 10.29
C TYR A 168 12.81 3.69 10.65
N ARG A 169 13.27 4.57 11.56
CA ARG A 169 12.60 5.83 11.90
C ARG A 169 12.49 6.77 10.69
N TYR A 170 13.51 6.79 9.84
CA TYR A 170 13.42 7.53 8.58
C TYR A 170 12.37 6.93 7.64
N CYS A 171 12.38 5.60 7.45
CA CYS A 171 11.52 4.92 6.49
C CYS A 171 10.03 4.89 6.91
N ILE A 172 9.72 4.79 8.21
CA ILE A 172 8.33 4.70 8.70
C ILE A 172 7.51 5.96 8.38
N GLU A 173 8.16 7.12 8.36
CA GLU A 173 7.53 8.41 8.05
C GLU A 173 7.39 8.69 6.55
N LEU A 174 7.89 7.79 5.68
CA LEU A 174 7.78 7.97 4.24
C LEU A 174 6.33 7.76 3.77
N ASP A 175 5.85 8.74 3.01
CA ASP A 175 4.59 8.65 2.26
C ASP A 175 4.59 7.43 1.33
N GLU A 176 3.48 6.69 1.26
CA GLU A 176 3.21 5.68 0.21
C GLU A 176 4.17 4.48 0.15
N ILE A 177 4.92 4.19 1.21
CA ILE A 177 5.52 2.85 1.36
C ILE A 177 4.43 1.81 1.64
N SER A 178 4.71 0.54 1.32
CA SER A 178 3.79 -0.56 1.53
C SER A 178 3.41 -0.70 3.01
N ASP A 179 2.12 -0.91 3.29
CA ASP A 179 1.60 -1.02 4.65
C ASP A 179 2.24 -2.15 5.44
N LYS A 180 2.58 -3.27 4.77
CA LYS A 180 3.33 -4.36 5.42
C LYS A 180 4.72 -3.92 5.87
N LEU A 181 5.48 -3.22 5.02
CA LEU A 181 6.80 -2.75 5.40
C LEU A 181 6.68 -1.74 6.55
N ARG A 182 5.74 -0.79 6.46
CA ARG A 182 5.51 0.19 7.52
C ARG A 182 5.16 -0.48 8.85
N TRP A 183 4.29 -1.48 8.81
CA TRP A 183 3.89 -2.25 9.98
C TRP A 183 5.06 -2.99 10.61
N ASP A 184 5.81 -3.75 9.82
CA ASP A 184 6.92 -4.54 10.35
C ASP A 184 8.03 -3.63 10.94
N LEU A 185 8.29 -2.48 10.32
CA LEU A 185 9.18 -1.45 10.87
C LEU A 185 8.65 -0.90 12.20
N LEU A 186 7.35 -0.56 12.25
CA LEU A 186 6.70 -0.05 13.45
C LEU A 186 6.79 -1.06 14.61
N GLN A 187 6.56 -2.34 14.34
CA GLN A 187 6.65 -3.40 15.35
C GLN A 187 8.05 -3.54 15.96
N VAL A 188 9.11 -3.33 15.16
CA VAL A 188 10.48 -3.36 15.68
C VAL A 188 10.77 -2.12 16.52
N LEU A 189 10.37 -0.95 16.06
CA LEU A 189 10.57 0.31 16.78
C LEU A 189 9.77 0.38 18.09
N SER A 190 8.54 -0.12 18.09
CA SER A 190 7.63 -0.07 19.24
C SER A 190 8.11 -0.89 20.44
N LYS A 191 9.08 -1.80 20.24
CA LYS A 191 9.73 -2.53 21.35
C LYS A 191 10.51 -1.60 22.28
N LYS A 192 11.06 -0.50 21.74
CA LYS A 192 11.79 0.51 22.52
C LYS A 192 10.96 1.78 22.73
N GLU A 193 10.03 2.07 21.83
CA GLU A 193 9.20 3.28 21.84
C GLU A 193 7.71 2.92 21.67
N PRO A 194 7.05 2.41 22.71
CA PRO A 194 5.66 1.94 22.62
C PRO A 194 4.68 3.01 22.12
N ASP A 195 4.93 4.27 22.44
CA ASP A 195 4.10 5.43 22.06
C ASP A 195 3.92 5.59 20.55
N LEU A 196 4.84 5.04 19.73
CA LEU A 196 4.71 5.04 18.28
C LEU A 196 3.44 4.33 17.79
N LEU A 197 2.94 3.34 18.54
CA LEU A 197 1.69 2.64 18.23
C LEU A 197 0.45 3.52 18.42
N GLN A 198 0.56 4.64 19.13
CA GLN A 198 -0.53 5.61 19.34
C GLN A 198 -0.36 6.87 18.48
N SER A 199 0.66 6.90 17.61
CA SER A 199 0.90 8.05 16.74
C SER A 199 -0.13 8.14 15.62
N LYS A 200 -1.07 9.08 15.74
CA LYS A 200 -2.04 9.41 14.68
C LYS A 200 -1.35 9.80 13.36
N LYS A 201 -0.18 10.45 13.43
CA LYS A 201 0.63 10.81 12.26
C LYS A 201 1.03 9.54 11.48
N ILE A 202 1.57 8.54 12.17
CA ILE A 202 2.01 7.28 11.54
C ILE A 202 0.81 6.47 11.05
N ALA A 203 -0.24 6.36 11.87
CA ALA A 203 -1.48 5.66 11.50
C ALA A 203 -2.11 6.25 10.23
N GLY A 204 -2.13 7.58 10.09
CA GLY A 204 -2.65 8.27 8.91
C GLY A 204 -1.93 7.92 7.60
N LEU A 205 -0.65 7.48 7.67
CA LEU A 205 0.15 7.10 6.49
C LEU A 205 -0.20 5.71 5.92
N PHE A 206 -0.89 4.86 6.69
CA PHE A 206 -1.35 3.56 6.21
C PHE A 206 -2.44 3.73 5.16
N SER A 207 -2.40 2.95 4.08
CA SER A 207 -3.50 2.93 3.09
C SER A 207 -4.61 1.95 3.45
N ALA A 208 -4.27 0.84 4.12
CA ALA A 208 -5.16 -0.18 4.62
C ALA A 208 -4.61 -0.80 5.91
N ILE A 209 -5.43 -1.58 6.61
CA ILE A 209 -4.99 -2.34 7.78
C ILE A 209 -4.12 -3.52 7.30
N PRO A 210 -2.86 -3.61 7.75
CA PRO A 210 -1.94 -4.65 7.33
C PRO A 210 -2.39 -6.01 7.89
N GLU A 211 -2.23 -7.06 7.09
CA GLU A 211 -2.73 -8.41 7.37
C GLU A 211 -2.26 -8.99 8.72
N ASN A 212 -1.05 -8.63 9.17
CA ASN A 212 -0.49 -9.10 10.44
C ASN A 212 -0.80 -8.18 11.64
N ALA A 213 -1.64 -7.15 11.45
CA ALA A 213 -2.10 -6.29 12.53
C ALA A 213 -3.48 -6.70 13.08
N TYR A 214 -4.30 -7.43 12.32
CA TYR A 214 -5.60 -7.88 12.83
C TYR A 214 -5.44 -8.78 14.05
N GLY A 215 -6.38 -8.69 14.99
CA GLY A 215 -6.29 -9.36 16.29
C GLY A 215 -5.37 -8.67 17.29
N LYS A 216 -4.87 -7.46 16.98
CA LYS A 216 -4.12 -6.59 17.90
C LYS A 216 -4.84 -5.26 18.04
N ASP A 217 -4.63 -4.58 19.17
CA ASP A 217 -5.19 -3.25 19.46
C ASP A 217 -4.87 -2.22 18.36
N TYR A 218 -3.77 -2.41 17.63
CA TYR A 218 -3.38 -1.51 16.55
C TYR A 218 -4.33 -1.55 15.34
N ALA A 219 -4.96 -2.68 15.03
CA ALA A 219 -5.94 -2.73 13.94
C ALA A 219 -7.19 -1.90 14.29
N ASP A 220 -7.64 -1.97 15.54
CA ASP A 220 -8.70 -1.11 16.05
C ASP A 220 -8.29 0.37 16.03
N PHE A 221 -7.07 0.69 16.47
CA PHE A 221 -6.56 2.07 16.41
C PHE A 221 -6.50 2.63 14.97
N LEU A 222 -6.09 1.82 14.00
CA LEU A 222 -6.10 2.19 12.58
C LEU A 222 -7.52 2.44 12.08
N LEU A 223 -8.47 1.56 12.40
CA LEU A 223 -9.87 1.73 12.02
C LEU A 223 -10.44 3.04 12.57
N THR A 224 -10.24 3.31 13.87
CA THR A 224 -10.64 4.58 14.49
C THR A 224 -10.03 5.77 13.75
N THR A 225 -8.72 5.70 13.45
CA THR A 225 -8.02 6.78 12.77
C THR A 225 -8.55 7.01 11.36
N PHE A 226 -8.91 5.95 10.64
CA PHE A 226 -9.46 6.07 9.28
C PHE A 226 -10.87 6.65 9.28
N ILE A 227 -11.73 6.25 10.22
CA ILE A 227 -13.07 6.82 10.43
C ILE A 227 -12.98 8.34 10.62
N TYR A 228 -12.05 8.79 11.47
CA TYR A 228 -11.87 10.23 11.73
C TYR A 228 -11.03 10.98 10.69
N SER A 229 -10.51 10.30 9.67
CA SER A 229 -9.68 10.93 8.63
C SER A 229 -10.50 11.70 7.58
N GLY A 230 -11.82 11.45 7.51
CA GLY A 230 -12.72 12.02 6.51
C GLY A 230 -12.66 11.34 5.13
N ASP A 231 -11.74 10.39 4.92
CA ASP A 231 -11.70 9.57 3.70
C ASP A 231 -12.71 8.42 3.81
N GLN A 232 -13.90 8.64 3.24
CA GLN A 232 -15.00 7.69 3.37
C GLN A 232 -14.64 6.31 2.84
N LYS A 233 -14.01 6.27 1.66
CA LYS A 233 -13.63 5.03 1.02
C LYS A 233 -12.66 4.24 1.89
N LYS A 234 -11.66 4.94 2.46
CA LYS A 234 -10.68 4.31 3.35
C LYS A 234 -11.31 3.74 4.61
N ALA A 235 -12.28 4.44 5.21
CA ALA A 235 -13.00 3.96 6.39
C ALA A 235 -13.86 2.73 6.07
N ILE A 236 -14.62 2.76 4.97
CA ILE A 236 -15.47 1.64 4.52
C ILE A 236 -14.60 0.43 4.16
N ASP A 237 -13.58 0.60 3.31
CA ASP A 237 -12.67 -0.47 2.89
C ASP A 237 -12.01 -1.13 4.10
N ALA A 238 -11.61 -0.34 5.11
CA ALA A 238 -11.04 -0.85 6.35
C ALA A 238 -12.07 -1.61 7.20
N PHE A 239 -13.31 -1.12 7.32
CA PHE A 239 -14.33 -1.85 8.06
C PHE A 239 -14.71 -3.17 7.37
N SER A 240 -14.93 -3.15 6.06
CA SER A 240 -15.20 -4.37 5.27
C SER A 240 -14.06 -5.38 5.33
N SER A 241 -12.82 -4.93 5.53
CA SER A 241 -11.67 -5.83 5.72
C SER A 241 -11.75 -6.65 7.02
N PHE A 242 -12.40 -6.15 8.07
CA PHE A 242 -12.69 -6.93 9.28
C PHE A 242 -13.75 -8.01 9.01
N GLU A 243 -14.82 -7.63 8.31
CA GLU A 243 -15.92 -8.54 7.94
C GLU A 243 -15.40 -9.73 7.11
N THR A 244 -14.67 -9.45 6.03
CA THR A 244 -14.10 -10.48 5.15
C THR A 244 -13.15 -11.44 5.88
N ARG A 245 -12.47 -10.95 6.93
CA ARG A 245 -11.57 -11.76 7.78
C ARG A 245 -12.28 -12.43 8.95
N ARG A 246 -13.59 -12.20 9.12
CA ARG A 246 -14.39 -12.69 10.26
C ARG A 246 -13.85 -12.26 11.62
N ILE A 247 -13.25 -11.07 11.68
CA ILE A 247 -12.74 -10.46 12.91
C ILE A 247 -13.72 -9.35 13.30
N ILE A 248 -14.09 -9.28 14.57
CA ILE A 248 -15.03 -8.28 15.07
C ILE A 248 -14.20 -7.11 15.63
N PRO A 249 -14.37 -5.87 15.13
CA PRO A 249 -13.77 -4.69 15.73
C PRO A 249 -14.22 -4.52 17.19
N CYS A 250 -13.45 -3.79 17.99
CA CYS A 250 -13.85 -3.49 19.35
C CYS A 250 -15.20 -2.73 19.39
N LYS A 251 -15.96 -2.89 20.48
CA LYS A 251 -17.31 -2.30 20.62
C LYS A 251 -17.30 -0.78 20.33
N LYS A 252 -16.29 -0.06 20.82
CA LYS A 252 -16.13 1.38 20.58
C LYS A 252 -16.05 1.72 19.09
N ASN A 253 -15.34 0.92 18.31
CA ASN A 253 -15.21 1.12 16.86
C ASN A 253 -16.48 0.78 16.09
N LEU A 254 -17.27 -0.20 16.53
CA LEU A 254 -18.60 -0.44 15.96
C LEU A 254 -19.48 0.80 16.09
N TRP A 255 -19.50 1.44 17.26
CA TRP A 255 -20.25 2.70 17.46
C TRP A 255 -19.70 3.85 16.64
N HIS A 256 -18.37 4.02 16.59
CA HIS A 256 -17.76 5.05 15.74
C HIS A 256 -18.10 4.85 14.26
N TYR A 257 -18.12 3.60 13.79
CA TYR A 257 -18.47 3.29 12.41
C TYR A 257 -19.94 3.56 12.11
N LEU A 258 -20.86 3.14 12.99
CA LEU A 258 -22.29 3.43 12.86
C LEU A 258 -22.53 4.94 12.77
N PHE A 259 -21.93 5.72 13.67
CA PHE A 259 -22.05 7.18 13.68
C PHE A 259 -21.50 7.78 12.39
N PHE A 260 -20.31 7.35 11.96
CA PHE A 260 -19.71 7.74 10.70
C PHE A 260 -20.62 7.46 9.49
N CYS A 261 -21.20 6.26 9.40
CA CYS A 261 -22.13 5.95 8.31
C CYS A 261 -23.36 6.86 8.32
N ARG A 262 -23.90 7.17 9.50
CA ARG A 262 -25.05 8.08 9.64
C ARG A 262 -24.70 9.51 9.24
N GLU A 263 -23.57 10.06 9.71
CA GLU A 263 -23.12 11.41 9.35
C GLU A 263 -22.90 11.57 7.85
N TRP A 264 -22.31 10.56 7.21
CA TRP A 264 -22.00 10.59 5.78
C TRP A 264 -23.11 10.01 4.89
N ASN A 265 -24.26 9.65 5.47
CA ASN A 265 -25.41 9.06 4.77
C ASN A 265 -25.05 7.80 3.95
N ILE A 266 -24.19 6.94 4.51
CA ILE A 266 -23.75 5.67 3.93
C ILE A 266 -24.72 4.58 4.39
N TRP A 267 -25.36 3.91 3.43
CA TRP A 267 -26.34 2.84 3.66
C TRP A 267 -26.01 1.64 2.78
N ASP A 268 -25.14 0.77 3.26
CA ASP A 268 -24.65 -0.40 2.54
C ASP A 268 -24.61 -1.65 3.43
N SER A 269 -24.13 -2.76 2.87
CA SER A 269 -24.01 -4.04 3.58
C SER A 269 -23.06 -3.97 4.79
N SER A 270 -22.08 -3.07 4.76
CA SER A 270 -21.12 -2.90 5.86
C SER A 270 -21.81 -2.30 7.10
N LEU A 271 -22.74 -1.36 6.92
CA LEU A 271 -23.55 -0.81 8.01
C LEU A 271 -24.51 -1.86 8.57
N THR A 272 -25.12 -2.68 7.71
CA THR A 272 -25.95 -3.82 8.13
C THR A 272 -25.14 -4.77 9.02
N TYR A 273 -23.95 -5.17 8.58
CA TYR A 273 -23.05 -6.03 9.36
C TYR A 273 -22.68 -5.37 10.70
N CYS A 274 -22.36 -4.08 10.71
CA CYS A 274 -22.07 -3.32 11.92
C CYS A 274 -23.22 -3.37 12.94
N CYS A 275 -24.45 -3.12 12.49
CA CYS A 275 -25.63 -3.15 13.33
C CYS A 275 -25.88 -4.55 13.89
N GLN A 276 -25.78 -5.60 13.07
CA GLN A 276 -25.90 -6.99 13.53
C GLN A 276 -24.87 -7.33 14.62
N LYS A 277 -23.61 -6.89 14.45
CA LYS A 277 -22.59 -7.09 15.48
C LYS A 277 -22.88 -6.31 16.76
N LEU A 278 -23.35 -5.07 16.66
CA LEU A 278 -23.78 -4.31 17.84
C LEU A 278 -24.92 -4.99 18.59
N LEU A 279 -25.94 -5.51 17.89
CA LEU A 279 -27.02 -6.27 18.51
C LEU A 279 -26.50 -7.51 19.24
N SER A 280 -25.57 -8.24 18.63
CA SER A 280 -24.96 -9.42 19.26
C SER A 280 -24.17 -9.09 20.54
N THR A 281 -23.77 -7.83 20.75
CA THR A 281 -23.13 -7.40 22.02
C THR A 281 -24.13 -7.14 23.15
N GLY A 282 -25.44 -7.20 22.88
CA GLY A 282 -26.51 -7.04 23.87
C GLY A 282 -26.77 -5.61 24.31
N TRP A 283 -26.09 -4.60 23.76
CA TRP A 283 -26.35 -3.19 24.06
C TRP A 283 -27.06 -2.50 22.90
N VAL A 284 -28.30 -2.10 23.13
CA VAL A 284 -29.16 -1.46 22.14
C VAL A 284 -29.47 -0.04 22.60
N ASP A 285 -29.30 0.93 21.69
CA ASP A 285 -29.59 2.35 21.90
C ASP A 285 -30.54 2.87 20.80
N GLY A 286 -31.20 4.00 21.04
CA GLY A 286 -32.12 4.66 20.11
C GLY A 286 -31.50 4.97 18.74
N LEU A 287 -30.20 5.26 18.71
CA LEU A 287 -29.47 5.44 17.46
C LEU A 287 -29.39 4.14 16.64
N LEU A 288 -29.11 3.02 17.31
CA LEU A 288 -29.04 1.72 16.65
C LEU A 288 -30.42 1.27 16.15
N THR A 289 -31.46 1.40 16.97
CA THR A 289 -32.82 1.01 16.57
C THR A 289 -33.35 1.85 15.40
N SER A 290 -33.14 3.17 15.43
CA SER A 290 -33.51 4.05 14.30
C SER A 290 -32.72 3.74 13.03
N THR A 291 -31.44 3.41 13.14
CA THR A 291 -30.61 3.00 11.99
C THR A 291 -31.11 1.69 11.39
N ILE A 292 -31.47 0.70 12.21
CA ILE A 292 -31.98 -0.57 11.71
C ILE A 292 -33.36 -0.39 11.05
N LYS A 293 -34.25 0.43 11.64
CA LYS A 293 -35.55 0.78 11.02
C LYS A 293 -35.37 1.34 9.60
N GLU A 294 -34.40 2.25 9.44
CA GLU A 294 -34.06 2.83 8.15
C GLU A 294 -33.46 1.79 7.18
N LEU A 295 -32.53 0.94 7.62
CA LEU A 295 -31.99 -0.15 6.79
C LEU A 295 -33.09 -1.09 6.29
N ASN A 296 -34.05 -1.43 7.16
CA ASN A 296 -35.18 -2.27 6.81
C ASN A 296 -36.10 -1.59 5.78
N SER A 297 -36.35 -0.28 5.91
CA SER A 297 -37.12 0.48 4.91
C SER A 297 -36.45 0.49 3.53
N ARG A 298 -35.12 0.37 3.48
CA ARG A 298 -34.30 0.32 2.26
C ARG A 298 -34.12 -1.09 1.70
N GLY A 299 -34.69 -2.11 2.36
CA GLY A 299 -34.52 -3.52 1.95
C GLY A 299 -33.12 -4.08 2.17
N LEU A 300 -32.30 -3.45 3.02
CA LEU A 300 -30.92 -3.85 3.32
C LEU A 300 -30.81 -4.64 4.64
N TRP A 301 -31.95 -5.03 5.23
CA TRP A 301 -32.02 -5.74 6.49
C TRP A 301 -32.85 -7.02 6.35
N GLU A 302 -32.25 -8.15 6.71
CA GLU A 302 -32.98 -9.41 6.85
C GLU A 302 -33.65 -9.46 8.23
N ARG A 303 -34.97 -9.65 8.26
CA ARG A 303 -35.71 -9.80 9.52
C ARG A 303 -35.25 -11.07 10.25
N SER A 304 -34.83 -10.90 11.50
CA SER A 304 -34.47 -12.00 12.40
C SER A 304 -35.35 -11.96 13.65
N ARG A 305 -35.46 -13.09 14.38
CA ARG A 305 -36.20 -13.14 15.66
C ARG A 305 -35.66 -12.13 16.69
N GLU A 306 -34.35 -11.90 16.68
CA GLU A 306 -33.68 -10.90 17.53
C GLU A 306 -34.16 -9.48 17.19
N PHE A 307 -34.28 -9.18 15.88
CA PHE A 307 -34.82 -7.92 15.40
C PHE A 307 -36.26 -7.68 15.88
N ASP A 308 -37.12 -8.70 15.80
CA ASP A 308 -38.51 -8.59 16.24
C ASP A 308 -38.62 -8.36 17.77
N GLN A 309 -37.78 -9.02 18.57
CA GLN A 309 -37.74 -8.81 20.03
C GLN A 309 -37.28 -7.41 20.41
N ILE A 310 -36.28 -6.87 19.72
CA ILE A 310 -35.79 -5.50 19.95
C ILE A 310 -36.83 -4.47 19.51
N PHE A 311 -37.54 -4.73 18.41
CA PHE A 311 -38.59 -3.85 17.92
C PHE A 311 -39.72 -3.69 18.94
N LEU A 312 -40.05 -4.77 19.67
CA LEU A 312 -41.07 -4.76 20.74
C LEU A 312 -40.66 -3.99 22.00
N LEU A 313 -39.34 -3.87 22.29
CA LEU A 313 -38.83 -3.16 23.47
C LEU A 313 -38.71 -1.65 23.27
N TYR A 314 -38.67 -1.17 22.02
CA TYR A 314 -38.43 0.23 21.66
C TYR A 314 -39.47 0.79 20.66
N SER A 315 -40.66 0.16 20.61
CA SER A 315 -41.87 0.67 19.96
C SER A 315 -42.71 1.47 20.93
#